data_AF-A0A9B7CVJ6-F1
#
_entry.id   AF-A0A9B7CVJ6-F1
#
_cell.length_a   1.000
_cell.length_b   1.000
_cell.length_c   1.000
_cell.angle_alpha   90.00
_cell.angle_beta   90.00
_cell.angle_gamma   90.00
#
_symmetry.space_group_name_H-M   'P 1'
#
loop_
_entity.id
_entity.type
_entity.pdbx_description
1 polymer ?
#
loop_
_entity_poly.entity_id
_entity_poly.type
_entity_poly.pdbx_seq_one_letter_code
_entity_poly.pdbx_strand_id
1 'polypeptide(L)'
;MISRFLYRYIFRRTSSFVLGIVIASAFFERAYDHACESIFEWINEGRLWMHIKHNYENSLRTQTQSDRKGAVEEETLDLQKVPDENARED
;
A
#
# COMPACT_ATOMS: atom_id res chain seq x y z
N MET A 1 19.57 24.10 -33.36
CA MET A 1 18.69 23.46 -34.37
C MET A 1 17.31 23.07 -33.82
N ILE A 2 17.20 22.54 -32.59
CA ILE A 2 15.94 22.10 -31.97
C ILE A 2 14.84 23.17 -31.93
N SER A 3 15.15 24.41 -31.57
CA SER A 3 14.14 25.47 -31.36
C SER A 3 13.37 25.82 -32.64
N ARG A 4 14.06 25.78 -33.80
CA ARG A 4 13.43 26.03 -35.11
C ARG A 4 12.53 24.88 -35.57
N PHE A 5 12.75 23.68 -35.04
CA PHE A 5 11.94 22.48 -35.30
C PHE A 5 10.68 22.54 -34.43
N LEU A 6 10.83 22.71 -33.12
CA LEU A 6 9.73 22.90 -32.18
C LEU A 6 8.78 24.02 -32.63
N TYR A 7 9.34 25.18 -33.02
CA TYR A 7 8.53 26.29 -33.49
C TYR A 7 7.70 25.90 -34.72
N ARG A 8 8.29 25.23 -35.70
CA ARG A 8 7.59 24.83 -36.93
C ARG A 8 6.49 23.80 -36.71
N TYR A 9 6.69 22.85 -35.81
CA TYR A 9 5.79 21.72 -35.60
C TYR A 9 4.73 21.95 -34.52
N ILE A 10 5.09 22.60 -33.41
CA ILE A 10 4.24 22.72 -32.23
C ILE A 10 3.75 24.16 -32.03
N PHE A 11 4.63 25.16 -32.15
CA PHE A 11 4.28 26.54 -31.79
C PHE A 11 3.79 27.43 -32.96
N ARG A 12 3.83 26.96 -34.22
CA ARG A 12 3.48 27.77 -35.41
C ARG A 12 1.99 27.96 -35.62
N ARG A 13 1.17 26.97 -35.25
CA ARG A 13 -0.30 27.04 -35.36
C ARG A 13 -0.94 26.89 -34.01
N THR A 14 -1.89 27.78 -33.68
CA THR A 14 -2.59 27.79 -32.39
C THR A 14 -3.30 26.46 -32.10
N SER A 15 -3.88 25.80 -33.10
CA SER A 15 -4.53 24.50 -32.93
C SER A 15 -3.55 23.38 -32.53
N SER A 16 -2.40 23.27 -33.20
CA SER A 16 -1.34 22.30 -32.86
C SER A 16 -0.68 22.62 -31.52
N PHE A 17 -0.58 23.90 -31.19
CA PHE A 17 -0.05 24.38 -29.92
C PHE A 17 -0.95 23.98 -28.75
N VAL A 18 -2.24 24.25 -28.83
CA VAL A 18 -3.23 23.87 -27.80
C VAL A 18 -3.27 22.35 -27.64
N LEU A 19 -3.28 21.59 -28.75
CA LEU A 19 -3.23 20.13 -28.70
C LEU A 19 -1.96 19.63 -27.99
N GLY A 20 -0.81 20.24 -28.28
CA GLY A 20 0.45 19.93 -27.62
C GLY A 20 0.42 20.20 -26.12
N ILE A 21 -0.18 21.33 -25.69
CA ILE A 21 -0.35 21.66 -24.27
C ILE A 21 -1.25 20.65 -23.57
N VAL A 22 -2.39 20.28 -24.16
CA VAL A 22 -3.33 19.33 -23.53
C VAL A 22 -2.64 17.98 -23.31
N ILE A 23 -1.94 17.48 -24.33
CA ILE A 23 -1.19 16.22 -24.23
C ILE A 23 -0.09 16.36 -23.17
N ALA A 24 0.73 17.42 -23.26
CA ALA A 24 1.80 17.66 -22.30
C ALA A 24 1.27 17.75 -20.87
N SER A 25 0.15 18.42 -20.65
CA SER A 25 -0.50 18.54 -19.34
C SER A 25 -0.93 17.19 -18.79
N ALA A 26 -1.55 16.33 -19.61
CA ALA A 26 -2.00 15.01 -19.17
C ALA A 26 -0.83 14.09 -18.78
N PHE A 27 0.29 14.16 -19.50
CA PHE A 27 1.51 13.42 -19.13
C PHE A 27 2.23 14.06 -17.95
N PHE A 28 2.24 15.40 -17.89
CA PHE A 28 2.88 16.15 -16.81
C PHE A 28 2.19 15.91 -15.48
N GLU A 29 0.85 15.86 -15.43
CA GLU A 29 0.06 15.54 -14.23
C GLU A 29 0.59 14.28 -13.54
N ARG A 30 0.61 13.14 -14.25
CA ARG A 30 1.10 11.88 -13.67
C ARG A 30 2.57 11.92 -13.28
N ALA A 31 3.42 12.50 -14.12
CA ALA A 31 4.84 12.59 -13.83
C ALA A 31 5.12 13.48 -12.60
N TYR A 32 4.38 14.59 -12.50
CA TYR A 32 4.50 15.56 -11.43
C TYR A 32 3.99 15.01 -10.11
N ASP A 33 2.84 14.33 -10.10
CA ASP A 33 2.32 13.67 -8.90
C ASP A 33 3.33 12.69 -8.31
N HIS A 34 3.90 11.81 -9.14
CA HIS A 34 4.91 10.85 -8.70
C HIS A 34 6.22 11.53 -8.24
N ALA A 35 6.66 12.57 -8.94
CA ALA A 35 7.85 13.31 -8.56
C ALA A 35 7.68 14.05 -7.23
N CYS A 36 6.53 14.70 -7.04
CA CYS A 36 6.20 15.40 -5.80
C CYS A 36 6.09 14.43 -4.62
N GLU A 37 5.42 13.30 -4.77
CA GLU A 37 5.35 12.29 -3.72
C GLU A 37 6.76 11.80 -3.36
N SER A 38 7.58 11.45 -4.35
CA SER A 38 8.95 10.95 -4.11
C SER A 38 9.83 11.98 -3.40
N ILE A 39 9.75 13.25 -3.80
CA ILE A 39 10.50 14.34 -3.15
C ILE A 39 9.97 14.57 -1.73
N PHE A 40 8.66 14.51 -1.52
CA PHE A 40 8.04 14.71 -0.23
C PHE A 40 8.37 13.59 0.75
N GLU A 41 8.30 12.34 0.30
CA GLU A 41 8.70 11.16 1.06
C GLU A 41 10.18 11.24 1.45
N TRP A 42 11.06 11.58 0.51
CA TRP A 42 12.50 11.73 0.75
C TRP A 42 12.80 12.80 1.80
N ILE A 43 12.13 13.96 1.71
CA ILE A 43 12.31 15.06 2.68
C ILE A 43 11.79 14.68 4.07
N ASN A 44 10.74 13.85 4.14
CA ASN A 44 10.06 13.50 5.38
C ASN A 44 10.26 12.02 5.78
N GLU A 45 11.41 11.46 5.40
CA GLU A 45 11.80 10.11 5.79
C GLU A 45 11.71 9.92 7.31
N GLY A 46 11.11 8.82 7.74
CA GLY A 46 10.87 8.50 9.14
C GLY A 46 9.75 9.27 9.87
N ARG A 47 9.19 10.33 9.28
CA ARG A 47 8.06 11.09 9.87
C ARG A 47 6.70 10.74 9.28
N LEU A 48 6.66 10.21 8.05
CA LEU A 48 5.42 9.75 7.43
C LEU A 48 4.86 8.50 8.10
N TRP A 49 3.53 8.46 8.23
CA TRP A 49 2.81 7.30 8.75
C TRP A 49 3.15 6.02 7.97
N MET A 50 3.32 6.10 6.65
CA MET A 50 3.72 4.97 5.80
C MET A 50 4.99 4.28 6.31
N HIS A 51 5.95 5.04 6.85
CA HIS A 51 7.19 4.50 7.42
C HIS A 51 6.99 3.85 8.80
N ILE A 52 6.02 4.29 9.59
CA ILE A 52 5.80 3.83 10.97
C ILE A 52 4.72 2.73 11.04
N LYS A 53 3.82 2.67 10.05
CA LYS A 53 2.66 1.77 10.00
C LYS A 53 2.99 0.30 10.24
N HIS A 54 4.15 -0.16 9.75
CA HIS A 54 4.59 -1.54 9.90
C HIS A 54 4.71 -1.98 11.38
N ASN A 55 5.01 -1.06 12.30
CA ASN A 55 5.09 -1.33 13.73
C ASN A 55 3.73 -1.63 14.36
N TYR A 56 2.65 -1.08 13.79
CA TYR A 56 1.29 -1.23 14.30
C TYR A 56 0.52 -2.37 13.62
N GLU A 57 0.77 -2.66 12.34
CA GLU A 57 0.10 -3.78 11.66
C GLU A 57 0.67 -5.15 12.09
N ASN A 58 1.96 -5.23 12.39
CA ASN A 58 2.57 -6.49 12.87
C ASN A 58 2.12 -6.85 14.29
N SER A 59 1.92 -5.85 15.15
CA SER A 59 1.42 -6.05 16.51
C SER A 59 -0.03 -6.55 16.50
N LEU A 60 -0.89 -6.03 15.61
CA LEU A 60 -2.27 -6.53 15.44
C LEU A 60 -2.34 -7.98 14.94
N ARG A 61 -1.49 -8.37 13.97
CA ARG A 61 -1.42 -9.75 13.48
C ARG A 61 -0.89 -10.73 14.52
N THR A 62 0.08 -10.31 15.32
CA THR A 62 0.69 -11.14 16.36
C THR A 62 -0.28 -11.37 17.53
N GLN A 63 -1.06 -10.35 17.92
CA GLN A 63 -2.16 -10.51 18.90
C GLN A 63 -3.21 -11.49 18.39
N THR A 64 -3.73 -11.27 17.18
CA THR A 64 -4.80 -12.11 16.61
C THR A 64 -4.40 -13.60 16.51
N GLN A 65 -3.13 -13.89 16.21
CA GLN A 65 -2.63 -15.27 16.19
C GLN A 65 -2.45 -15.88 17.58
N SER A 66 -2.00 -15.08 18.56
CA SER A 66 -1.85 -15.54 19.94
C SER A 66 -3.22 -15.76 20.59
N ASP A 67 -4.18 -14.90 20.32
CA ASP A 67 -5.57 -15.02 20.79
C ASP A 67 -6.26 -16.26 20.18
N ARG A 68 -6.03 -16.54 18.89
CA ARG A 68 -6.49 -17.79 18.26
C ARG A 68 -5.84 -19.04 18.85
N LYS A 69 -4.52 -19.00 19.10
CA LYS A 69 -3.83 -20.14 19.70
C LYS A 69 -4.34 -20.43 21.11
N GLY A 70 -4.53 -19.39 21.93
CA GLY A 70 -5.11 -19.55 23.26
C GLY A 70 -6.51 -20.15 23.25
N ALA A 71 -7.39 -19.67 22.36
CA ALA A 71 -8.74 -20.21 22.22
C ALA A 71 -8.76 -21.68 21.75
N VAL A 72 -7.88 -22.06 20.82
CA VAL A 72 -7.75 -23.46 20.35
C VAL A 72 -7.18 -24.36 21.46
N GLU A 73 -6.20 -23.89 22.21
CA GLU A 73 -5.57 -24.67 23.29
C GLU A 73 -6.56 -24.90 24.46
N GLU A 74 -7.37 -23.88 24.79
CA GLU A 74 -8.47 -23.98 25.77
C GLU A 74 -9.56 -24.96 25.29
N GLU A 75 -9.97 -24.89 24.01
CA GLU A 75 -10.95 -25.82 23.42
C GLU A 75 -10.43 -27.28 23.39
N THR A 76 -9.13 -27.49 23.11
CA THR A 76 -8.54 -28.84 23.13
C THR A 76 -8.41 -29.42 24.54
N LEU A 77 -8.19 -28.58 25.56
CA LEU A 77 -8.15 -28.99 26.97
C LEU A 77 -9.54 -29.40 27.47
N ASP A 78 -10.59 -28.69 27.04
CA ASP A 78 -11.97 -29.04 27.39
C ASP A 78 -12.44 -30.33 26.71
N LEU A 79 -12.04 -30.58 25.46
CA LEU A 79 -12.33 -31.84 24.76
C LEU A 79 -11.65 -33.05 25.40
N GLN A 80 -10.48 -32.88 26.03
CA GLN A 80 -9.77 -33.95 26.72
C GLN A 80 -10.30 -34.23 28.13
N LYS A 81 -11.18 -33.37 28.66
CA LYS A 81 -11.78 -33.52 30.00
C LYS A 81 -13.07 -34.35 30.00
N VAL A 82 -13.57 -34.78 28.84
CA VAL A 82 -14.69 -35.73 28.77
C VAL A 82 -14.22 -37.04 29.43
N PRO A 83 -14.81 -37.47 30.55
CA PRO A 83 -14.36 -38.65 31.25
C PRO A 83 -14.64 -39.88 30.37
N ASP A 84 -13.68 -40.80 30.31
CA ASP A 84 -13.79 -42.09 29.65
C ASP A 84 -14.89 -42.92 30.36
N GLU A 85 -16.14 -42.69 29.97
CA GLU A 85 -17.34 -43.37 30.48
C GLU A 85 -17.50 -44.74 29.80
N ASN A 86 -16.44 -45.57 29.82
CA ASN A 86 -16.48 -46.95 29.28
C ASN A 86 -15.53 -47.91 30.01
N ALA A 87 -15.32 -47.71 31.32
CA ALA A 87 -14.47 -48.58 32.16
C ALA A 87 -15.24 -49.29 33.28
N ARG A 88 -16.48 -49.74 33.03
CA ARG A 88 -17.25 -50.63 33.92
C ARG A 88 -18.22 -51.51 33.13
N GLU A 89 -17.69 -52.53 32.46
CA GLU A 89 -18.47 -53.72 32.09
C GLU A 89 -17.57 -54.95 32.28
N ASP A 90 -17.60 -55.50 33.50
CA ASP A 90 -17.05 -56.79 33.91
C ASP A 90 -18.02 -57.52 34.85
#